data_AF-A0A0F5PCL5-F1
#
_entry.id   AF-A0A0F5PCL5-F1
#
_cell.length_a   1.000
_cell.length_b   1.000
_cell.length_c   1.000
_cell.angle_alpha   90.00
_cell.angle_beta   90.00
_cell.angle_gamma   90.00
#
_symmetry.space_group_name_H-M   'P 1'
#
loop_
_entity.id
_entity.type
_entity.pdbx_description
1 polymer ?
#
loop_
_entity_poly.entity_id
_entity_poly.type
_entity_poly.pdbx_seq_one_letter_code
_entity_poly.pdbx_strand_id
1 'polypeptide(L)'
;RFTARTVEIFLGGERIAVHMRGSGNGRHTTVPEHMPSSHRRYLEWTPAKIREEAARIGPMLSLLVERIIMDRPHPEQGYRSCL
;
A
#
# COMPACT_ATOMS: atom_id res chain seq x y z
N ARG A 1 -13.89 -20.83 9.97
CA ARG A 1 -13.43 -22.14 9.44
C ARG A 1 -12.14 -21.94 8.67
N PHE A 2 -11.20 -22.89 8.74
CA PHE A 2 -9.92 -22.83 8.04
C PHE A 2 -9.79 -24.02 7.08
N THR A 3 -9.41 -23.78 5.82
CA THR A 3 -9.25 -24.82 4.79
C THR A 3 -7.89 -24.71 4.11
N ALA A 4 -7.60 -25.65 3.21
CA ALA A 4 -6.37 -25.60 2.41
C ALA A 4 -6.24 -24.30 1.59
N ARG A 5 -7.35 -23.70 1.16
CA ARG A 5 -7.37 -22.56 0.24
C ARG A 5 -7.96 -21.28 0.83
N THR A 6 -8.75 -21.38 1.90
CA THR A 6 -9.54 -20.26 2.40
C THR A 6 -9.56 -20.14 3.92
N VAL A 7 -9.77 -18.92 4.37
CA VAL A 7 -10.14 -18.57 5.75
C VAL A 7 -11.54 -17.98 5.71
N GLU A 8 -12.46 -18.58 6.47
CA GLU A 8 -13.86 -18.18 6.53
C GLU A 8 -14.19 -17.64 7.92
N ILE A 9 -14.87 -16.49 7.97
CA ILE A 9 -15.24 -15.77 9.18
C ILE A 9 -16.75 -15.92 9.40
N PHE A 10 -17.14 -16.23 10.63
CA PHE A 10 -18.53 -16.48 11.00
C PHE A 10 -18.95 -15.59 12.17
N LEU A 11 -20.22 -15.17 12.17
CA LEU A 11 -20.89 -14.48 13.27
C LEU A 11 -22.22 -15.17 13.51
N GLY A 12 -22.46 -15.69 14.73
CA GLY A 12 -23.70 -16.39 15.06
C GLY A 12 -23.97 -17.66 14.23
N GLY A 13 -22.94 -18.28 13.64
CA GLY A 13 -23.08 -19.45 12.76
C GLY A 13 -23.30 -19.11 11.29
N GLU A 14 -23.56 -17.84 10.95
CA GLU A 14 -23.63 -17.35 9.57
C GLU A 14 -22.23 -16.96 9.07
N ARG A 15 -21.92 -17.30 7.81
CA ARG A 15 -20.63 -16.92 7.19
C ARG A 15 -20.69 -15.50 6.67
N ILE A 16 -19.91 -14.60 7.27
CA ILE A 16 -19.91 -13.17 6.93
C ILE A 16 -18.75 -12.75 6.01
N ALA A 17 -17.69 -13.54 5.91
CA ALA A 17 -16.58 -13.26 4.99
C ALA A 17 -15.79 -14.52 4.62
N VAL A 18 -15.16 -14.51 3.46
CA VAL A 18 -14.23 -15.54 3.00
C VAL A 18 -13.02 -14.89 2.32
N HIS A 19 -11.83 -15.36 2.68
CA HIS A 19 -10.57 -14.88 2.15
C HIS A 19 -9.74 -16.03 1.61
N MET A 20 -9.00 -15.77 0.53
CA MET A 20 -7.97 -16.68 0.06
C MET A 20 -6.87 -16.78 1.11
N ARG A 21 -6.42 -18.00 1.38
CA ARG A 21 -5.30 -18.27 2.26
C ARG A 21 -4.00 -18.02 1.49
N GLY A 22 -3.15 -17.13 1.99
CA GLY A 22 -1.81 -16.92 1.44
C GLY A 22 -0.96 -18.18 1.57
N SER A 23 -0.21 -18.56 0.53
CA SER A 23 0.74 -19.68 0.57
C SER A 23 2.20 -19.25 0.84
N GLY A 24 2.48 -17.95 0.89
CA GLY A 24 3.84 -17.44 1.03
C GLY A 24 4.31 -17.38 2.49
N ASN A 25 5.48 -17.95 2.78
CA ASN A 25 6.13 -17.85 4.09
C ASN A 25 6.34 -16.37 4.46
N GLY A 26 5.66 -15.91 5.50
CA GLY A 26 5.88 -14.60 6.13
C GLY A 26 5.33 -13.38 5.39
N ARG A 27 4.55 -13.55 4.31
CA ARG A 27 3.95 -12.41 3.59
C ARG A 27 2.52 -12.14 4.07
N HIS A 28 2.19 -10.86 4.20
CA HIS A 28 0.82 -10.43 4.47
C HIS A 28 0.01 -10.35 3.17
N THR A 29 -1.26 -10.78 3.24
CA THR A 29 -2.23 -10.63 2.16
C THR A 29 -3.50 -10.01 2.74
N THR A 30 -4.04 -9.01 2.08
CA THR A 30 -5.36 -8.46 2.40
C THR A 30 -6.11 -8.15 1.12
N VAL A 31 -7.43 -8.16 1.18
CA VAL A 31 -8.26 -7.69 0.08
C VAL A 31 -8.44 -6.17 0.20
N PRO A 32 -8.39 -5.41 -0.91
CA PRO A 32 -8.48 -3.94 -0.86
C PRO A 32 -9.69 -3.43 -0.10
N GLU A 33 -10.83 -4.11 -0.18
CA GLU A 33 -12.10 -3.75 0.47
C GLU A 33 -11.98 -3.74 2.01
N HIS A 34 -11.12 -4.58 2.55
CA HIS A 34 -10.89 -4.71 3.99
C HIS A 34 -9.70 -3.86 4.47
N MET A 35 -8.96 -3.24 3.55
CA MET A 35 -7.82 -2.41 3.89
C MET A 35 -8.29 -1.04 4.42
N PRO A 36 -7.74 -0.56 5.56
CA PRO A 36 -8.02 0.78 6.06
C PRO A 36 -7.82 1.85 4.98
N SER A 37 -8.64 2.90 4.99
CA SER A 37 -8.61 3.96 3.97
C SER A 37 -7.23 4.64 3.85
N SER A 38 -6.54 4.84 4.98
CA SER A 38 -5.18 5.37 5.02
C SER A 38 -4.17 4.47 4.31
N HIS A 39 -4.25 3.16 4.53
CA HIS A 39 -3.38 2.18 3.86
C HIS A 39 -3.70 2.06 2.37
N ARG A 40 -4.99 2.13 1.99
CA ARG A 40 -5.39 2.16 0.57
C ARG A 40 -4.81 3.37 -0.17
N ARG A 41 -4.92 4.56 0.43
CA ARG A 41 -4.36 5.79 -0.14
C ARG A 41 -2.83 5.73 -0.25
N TYR A 42 -2.17 5.07 0.70
CA TYR A 42 -0.73 4.87 0.65
C TYR A 42 -0.29 3.97 -0.52
N LEU A 43 -1.09 2.96 -0.89
CA LEU A 43 -0.80 2.14 -2.09
C LEU A 43 -0.80 2.95 -3.39
N GLU A 44 -1.52 4.08 -3.42
CA GLU A 44 -1.52 4.98 -4.58
C GLU A 44 -0.22 5.81 -4.67
N TRP A 45 0.52 5.94 -3.56
CA TRP A 45 1.77 6.69 -3.48
C TRP A 45 2.91 5.84 -3.99
N THR A 46 3.04 5.80 -5.32
CA THR A 46 4.19 5.17 -5.97
C THR A 46 5.28 6.22 -6.24
N PRO A 47 6.57 5.88 -6.15
CA PRO A 47 7.64 6.82 -6.45
C PRO A 47 7.58 7.31 -7.91
N ALA A 48 7.05 6.50 -8.82
CA ALA A 48 6.81 6.90 -10.21
C ALA A 48 5.80 8.05 -10.30
N LYS A 49 4.62 7.91 -9.67
CA LYS A 49 3.59 8.97 -9.66
C LYS A 49 4.07 10.26 -8.99
N ILE A 50 4.80 10.13 -7.88
CA ILE A 50 5.33 11.29 -7.16
C ILE A 50 6.33 12.06 -8.03
N ARG A 51 7.22 11.36 -8.76
CA ARG A 51 8.16 11.99 -9.70
C ARG A 51 7.45 12.59 -10.92
N GLU A 52 6.46 11.90 -11.47
CA GLU A 52 5.66 12.39 -12.60
C GLU A 52 4.95 13.71 -12.26
N GLU A 53 4.33 13.78 -11.08
CA GLU A 53 3.65 14.98 -10.61
C GLU A 53 4.63 16.14 -10.36
N ALA A 54 5.80 15.85 -9.78
CA ALA A 54 6.84 16.83 -9.59
C ALA A 54 7.36 17.41 -10.92
N ALA A 55 7.57 16.54 -11.92
CA ALA A 55 7.99 16.93 -13.26
C ALA A 55 6.94 17.77 -13.98
N ARG A 56 5.65 17.46 -13.79
CA ARG A 56 4.53 18.22 -14.34
C ARG A 56 4.48 19.66 -13.81
N ILE A 57 4.83 19.87 -12.54
CA ILE A 57 4.86 21.21 -11.93
C ILE A 57 6.13 21.96 -12.32
N GLY A 58 7.29 21.31 -12.30
CA GLY A 58 8.52 21.91 -12.83
C GLY A 58 9.83 21.30 -12.34
N PRO A 59 10.96 21.74 -12.92
CA PRO A 59 12.27 21.14 -12.69
C PRO A 59 12.77 21.34 -11.25
N MET A 60 12.48 22.48 -10.63
CA MET A 60 12.90 22.74 -9.24
C MET A 60 12.19 21.83 -8.23
N LEU A 61 10.90 21.55 -8.44
CA LEU A 61 10.18 20.61 -7.60
C LEU A 61 10.68 19.18 -7.81
N SER A 62 10.98 18.80 -9.05
CA SER A 62 11.55 17.49 -9.37
C SER A 62 12.84 17.23 -8.60
N LEU A 63 13.76 18.21 -8.60
CA LEU A 63 15.02 18.14 -7.85
C LEU A 63 14.80 18.02 -6.33
N LEU A 64 13.85 18.78 -5.78
CA LEU A 64 13.51 18.72 -4.37
C LEU A 64 12.97 17.33 -3.98
N VAL A 65 12.04 16.80 -4.77
CA VAL A 65 11.42 15.49 -4.55
C VAL A 65 12.44 14.37 -4.65
N GLU A 66 13.32 14.39 -5.65
CA GLU A 66 14.41 13.42 -5.75
C GLU A 66 15.32 13.47 -4.52
N ARG A 67 15.70 14.68 -4.09
CA ARG A 67 16.57 14.83 -2.91
C ARG A 67 15.91 14.28 -1.65
N ILE A 68 14.63 14.60 -1.40
CA ILE A 68 13.89 14.11 -0.24
C ILE A 68 13.81 12.59 -0.24
N ILE A 69 13.52 11.96 -1.37
CA ILE A 69 13.38 10.50 -1.46
C ILE A 69 14.74 9.81 -1.27
N MET A 70 15.83 10.36 -1.84
CA MET A 70 17.18 9.79 -1.73
C MET A 70 17.81 9.95 -0.34
N ASP A 71 17.40 10.95 0.43
CA ASP A 71 17.95 11.22 1.78
C ASP A 71 17.38 10.28 2.87
N ARG A 72 16.37 9.45 2.54
CA ARG A 72 15.75 8.51 3.47
C ARG A 72 16.35 7.10 3.36
N PRO A 73 16.47 6.36 4.48
CA PRO A 73 16.86 4.94 4.47
C PRO A 73 15.94 4.06 3.61
N HIS A 74 14.65 4.38 3.59
CA HIS A 74 13.66 3.75 2.73
C HIS A 74 12.91 4.85 1.93
N PRO A 75 12.85 4.77 0.59
CA PRO A 75 12.19 5.78 -0.25
C PRO A 75 10.78 6.13 0.22
N GLU A 76 10.03 5.13 0.68
CA GLU A 76 8.64 5.22 1.14
C GLU A 76 8.48 6.18 2.33
N GLN A 77 9.53 6.39 3.13
CA GLN A 77 9.54 7.33 4.24
C GLN A 77 9.60 8.80 3.78
N GLY A 78 9.99 9.06 2.53
CA GLY A 78 10.05 10.40 1.93
C GLY A 78 8.75 10.82 1.24
N TYR A 79 7.86 9.88 0.92
CA TYR A 79 6.70 10.13 0.05
C TYR A 79 5.75 11.17 0.62
N ARG A 80 5.47 11.10 1.93
CA ARG A 80 4.56 12.05 2.59
C ARG A 80 5.05 13.50 2.53
N SER A 81 6.36 13.72 2.50
CA SER A 81 6.93 15.07 2.40
C SER A 81 6.88 15.65 0.98
N CYS A 82 6.56 14.82 -0.02
CA CYS A 82 6.49 15.19 -1.44
C CYS A 82 5.05 15.41 -1.94
N LEU A 83 4.05 15.31 -1.06
CA LEU A 83 2.61 15.39 -1.36
C LEU A 83 1.96 16.53 -0.57
#